data_AF-A0A016UQ30-F1
#
_entry.id   AF-A0A016UQ30-F1
#
_cell.length_a   1.000
_cell.length_b   1.000
_cell.length_c   1.000
_cell.angle_alpha   90.00
_cell.angle_beta   90.00
_cell.angle_gamma   90.00
#
_symmetry.space_group_name_H-M   'P 1'
#
loop_
_entity.id
_entity.type
_entity.pdbx_description
1 polymer ?
#
loop_
_entity_poly.entity_id
_entity_poly.type
_entity_poly.pdbx_seq_one_letter_code
_entity_poly.pdbx_strand_id
1 'polypeptide(L)'
;MSRLYDETQDFVPDPHYNGDYASCSVNRQSCNGLMKRQTVSYTQDHYARPHTQVASTHSFAMEGRRSTRHRPHVDAILRACLAEFLADYATTFLSVYIDDELSIRHIPWLQKISLMAITDAMAATLFIAALKTVHFHPAVTLAHLFSLTTSWFQCLFIIIIQLIAATTANLTITPMRADGLPPYITVNSDINMEWTKAIYKLMFSQFFGTVLVVVAHLMSYSTSRKSTVRIGHLTENPCSLFMAITLSSFLSLLQSTSHWNSLQATSVSLLRSFSRRATEPFHEQYIFWLGPFIGSLLACFLFRLLSPPNDVRQSSNPGYCDDASDSI
;
A
#
# COMPACT_ATOMS: atom_id res chain seq x y z
N MET A 1 -51.19 -4.10 38.15
CA MET A 1 -52.34 -3.21 38.42
C MET A 1 -51.78 -1.86 38.78
N SER A 2 -52.11 -0.85 37.97
CA SER A 2 -51.66 0.54 38.11
C SER A 2 -52.01 1.14 39.47
N ARG A 3 -51.14 2.01 40.00
CA ARG A 3 -51.50 3.31 40.62
C ARG A 3 -50.27 4.16 40.93
N LEU A 4 -50.41 5.45 40.56
CA LEU A 4 -49.95 6.70 41.18
C LEU A 4 -48.46 6.89 41.54
N TYR A 5 -47.85 7.96 41.02
CA TYR A 5 -47.90 9.27 41.69
C TYR A 5 -47.84 10.42 40.69
N ASP A 6 -48.59 11.46 41.03
CA ASP A 6 -48.84 12.74 40.38
C ASP A 6 -48.14 13.79 41.26
N GLU A 7 -47.35 14.69 40.67
CA GLU A 7 -46.99 15.95 41.32
C GLU A 7 -46.91 17.05 40.24
N THR A 8 -47.91 17.91 40.34
CA THR A 8 -48.11 19.18 39.68
C THR A 8 -47.23 20.25 40.33
N GLN A 9 -46.57 21.08 39.53
CA GLN A 9 -46.21 22.45 39.94
C GLN A 9 -46.55 23.43 38.82
N ASP A 10 -47.58 24.21 39.13
CA ASP A 10 -48.03 25.39 38.41
C ASP A 10 -46.97 26.49 38.42
N PHE A 11 -46.73 27.11 37.27
CA PHE A 11 -46.17 28.46 37.19
C PHE A 11 -47.11 29.35 36.38
N VAL A 12 -47.69 30.31 37.09
CA VAL A 12 -48.54 31.40 36.61
C VAL A 12 -47.71 32.36 35.73
N PRO A 13 -48.25 32.88 34.61
CA PRO A 13 -47.54 33.82 33.74
C PRO A 13 -47.64 35.25 34.26
N ASP A 14 -46.51 35.98 34.26
CA ASP A 14 -46.51 37.43 34.49
C ASP A 14 -46.51 38.18 33.14
N PRO A 15 -47.33 39.24 32.96
CA PRO A 15 -47.62 39.82 31.66
C PRO A 15 -47.03 41.23 31.55
N HIS A 16 -45.88 41.44 30.90
CA HIS A 16 -45.51 42.79 30.44
C HIS A 16 -44.43 42.81 29.34
N TYR A 17 -44.78 43.52 28.26
CA TYR A 17 -43.92 44.15 27.24
C TYR A 17 -43.36 43.26 26.11
N ASN A 18 -43.98 43.30 24.92
CA ASN A 18 -43.68 44.20 23.78
C ASN A 18 -42.25 43.97 23.27
N GLY A 19 -41.98 43.42 22.10
CA GLY A 19 -42.65 43.58 20.80
C GLY A 19 -41.53 43.90 19.81
N ASP A 20 -41.42 43.12 18.73
CA ASP A 20 -41.17 43.63 17.37
C ASP A 20 -40.91 42.48 16.39
N TYR A 21 -41.80 42.45 15.40
CA TYR A 21 -41.71 41.71 14.15
C TYR A 21 -40.53 42.21 13.30
N ALA A 22 -39.84 41.30 12.61
CA ALA A 22 -39.32 41.51 11.24
C ALA A 22 -38.67 40.20 10.76
N SER A 23 -39.39 39.38 9.99
CA SER A 23 -39.45 39.40 8.52
C SER A 23 -38.36 38.56 7.86
N CYS A 24 -38.72 37.33 7.51
CA CYS A 24 -38.02 36.51 6.54
C CYS A 24 -38.10 37.18 5.16
N SER A 25 -36.98 37.67 4.64
CA SER A 25 -36.86 37.98 3.21
C SER A 25 -36.17 36.84 2.50
N VAL A 26 -36.98 35.94 1.94
CA VAL A 26 -36.61 35.02 0.86
C VAL A 26 -36.29 35.89 -0.35
N ASN A 27 -35.08 35.80 -0.89
CA ASN A 27 -34.80 36.37 -2.21
C ASN A 27 -34.40 35.26 -3.19
N ARG A 28 -35.37 34.89 -4.02
CA ARG A 28 -35.27 33.96 -5.12
C ARG A 28 -35.18 34.83 -6.38
N GLN A 29 -34.01 34.91 -7.02
CA GLN A 29 -33.91 35.46 -8.37
C GLN A 29 -33.07 34.53 -9.26
N SER A 30 -33.78 33.97 -10.24
CA SER A 30 -33.25 33.41 -11.47
C SER A 30 -32.93 34.56 -12.43
N CYS A 31 -31.78 34.51 -13.10
CA CYS A 31 -31.66 34.68 -14.56
C CYS A 31 -30.19 34.80 -15.00
N ASN A 32 -29.91 34.21 -16.16
CA ASN A 32 -28.67 34.29 -16.93
C ASN A 32 -28.15 35.73 -17.09
N GLY A 33 -26.83 35.92 -17.02
CA GLY A 33 -26.18 37.14 -17.51
C GLY A 33 -24.83 37.41 -16.87
N LEU A 34 -23.77 37.44 -17.69
CA LEU A 34 -22.46 37.96 -17.34
C LEU A 34 -22.56 39.28 -16.56
N MET A 35 -21.97 39.36 -15.37
CA MET A 35 -21.25 40.57 -14.97
C MET A 35 -20.16 40.29 -13.94
N LYS A 36 -18.96 40.71 -14.35
CA LYS A 36 -17.72 40.86 -13.61
C LYS A 36 -17.92 41.96 -12.56
N ARG A 37 -17.70 41.68 -11.27
CA ARG A 37 -17.57 42.75 -10.27
C ARG A 37 -16.42 42.49 -9.30
N GLN A 38 -15.60 43.52 -9.19
CA GLN A 38 -14.42 43.66 -8.34
C GLN A 38 -14.70 43.30 -6.88
N THR A 39 -13.75 42.59 -6.27
CA THR A 39 -13.67 42.43 -4.82
C THR A 39 -12.95 43.65 -4.25
N VAL A 40 -13.69 44.45 -3.48
CA VAL A 40 -13.17 45.53 -2.64
C VAL A 40 -12.59 44.90 -1.38
N SER A 41 -11.34 45.21 -1.07
CA SER A 41 -10.67 44.79 0.17
C SER A 41 -11.15 45.61 1.36
N TYR A 42 -11.62 44.93 2.41
CA TYR A 42 -11.67 45.51 3.75
C TYR A 42 -10.85 44.63 4.69
N THR A 43 -9.74 45.21 5.17
CA THR A 43 -9.00 44.78 6.35
C THR A 43 -9.67 45.39 7.57
N GLN A 44 -10.14 44.57 8.51
CA GLN A 44 -10.28 45.05 9.89
C GLN A 44 -10.16 43.91 10.89
N ASP A 45 -9.23 44.12 11.81
CA ASP A 45 -8.76 43.22 12.86
C ASP A 45 -9.85 42.86 13.88
N HIS A 46 -9.84 41.59 14.30
CA HIS A 46 -10.57 41.16 15.48
C HIS A 46 -9.69 40.47 16.51
N TYR A 47 -9.99 40.83 17.75
CA TYR A 47 -9.25 40.65 18.98
C TYR A 47 -9.08 39.19 19.40
N ALA A 48 -8.01 38.99 20.16
CA ALA A 48 -7.49 37.74 20.67
C ALA A 48 -8.42 36.99 21.64
N ARG A 49 -8.38 35.66 21.57
CA ARG A 49 -8.57 34.74 22.70
C ARG A 49 -7.52 33.62 22.61
N PRO A 50 -6.74 33.33 23.67
CA PRO A 50 -5.67 32.35 23.60
C PRO A 50 -6.21 30.94 23.91
N HIS A 51 -6.12 30.04 22.94
CA HIS A 51 -6.07 28.60 23.21
C HIS A 51 -4.69 28.09 22.84
N THR A 52 -4.02 27.53 23.84
CA THR A 52 -2.75 26.82 23.79
C THR A 52 -2.73 25.78 22.65
N GLN A 53 -2.03 26.11 21.57
CA GLN A 53 -1.64 25.18 20.52
C GLN A 53 -0.41 24.39 21.00
N VAL A 54 -0.54 23.06 21.07
CA VAL A 54 0.61 22.17 21.05
C VAL A 54 0.94 21.90 19.58
N ALA A 55 2.20 22.18 19.23
CA ALA A 55 2.72 22.32 17.88
C ALA A 55 2.56 21.06 17.01
N SER A 56 1.91 21.21 15.86
CA SER A 56 2.04 20.31 14.72
C SER A 56 3.31 20.69 13.94
N THR A 57 4.35 19.87 14.03
CA THR A 57 5.61 20.05 13.32
C THR A 57 5.49 19.80 11.82
N HIS A 58 5.64 20.89 11.05
CA HIS A 58 6.22 21.00 9.71
C HIS A 58 5.68 20.15 8.56
N SER A 59 4.61 20.66 7.94
CA SER A 59 4.28 20.42 6.53
C SER A 59 5.15 21.33 5.65
N PHE A 60 6.02 20.76 4.81
CA PHE A 60 6.69 21.49 3.74
C PHE A 60 5.69 21.77 2.61
N ALA A 61 4.90 22.82 2.77
CA ALA A 61 4.21 23.49 1.68
C ALA A 61 5.06 24.70 1.24
N MET A 62 5.79 24.55 0.14
CA MET A 62 6.22 25.69 -0.68
C MET A 62 5.61 25.53 -2.07
N GLU A 63 4.50 26.24 -2.22
CA GLU A 63 3.86 26.62 -3.47
C GLU A 63 4.85 27.41 -4.33
N GLY A 64 5.43 26.75 -5.33
CA GLY A 64 6.16 27.40 -6.41
C GLY A 64 5.36 27.28 -7.71
N ARG A 65 4.44 28.23 -7.95
CA ARG A 65 3.77 28.42 -9.25
C ARG A 65 4.81 28.50 -10.37
N ARG A 66 4.97 27.43 -11.15
CA ARG A 66 5.48 27.49 -12.53
C ARG A 66 4.63 26.64 -13.46
N SER A 67 4.06 27.34 -14.44
CA SER A 67 3.33 26.83 -15.59
C SER A 67 4.23 25.93 -16.46
N THR A 68 4.05 24.62 -16.40
CA THR A 68 4.44 23.68 -17.47
C THR A 68 3.37 22.61 -17.63
N ARG A 69 2.38 22.90 -18.47
CA ARG A 69 1.09 22.18 -18.56
C ARG A 69 1.13 20.82 -19.28
N HIS A 70 2.29 20.21 -19.50
CA HIS A 70 2.43 18.94 -20.26
C HIS A 70 3.37 17.88 -19.63
N ARG A 71 3.87 18.06 -18.40
CA ARG A 71 4.78 17.09 -17.76
C ARG A 71 4.33 16.40 -16.44
N PRO A 72 3.09 16.54 -15.90
CA PRO A 72 2.77 15.95 -14.60
C PRO A 72 2.72 14.41 -14.61
N HIS A 73 2.34 13.78 -15.73
CA HIS A 73 2.22 12.32 -15.81
C HIS A 73 3.57 11.60 -15.89
N VAL A 74 4.52 12.13 -16.68
CA VAL A 74 5.85 11.52 -16.83
C VAL A 74 6.63 11.63 -15.53
N ASP A 75 6.54 12.77 -14.85
CA ASP A 75 7.20 12.98 -13.56
C ASP A 75 6.65 12.06 -12.46
N ALA A 76 5.33 11.85 -12.43
CA ALA A 76 4.70 10.91 -11.49
C ALA A 76 5.12 9.45 -11.73
N ILE A 77 5.19 9.02 -13.01
CA ILE A 77 5.65 7.67 -13.37
C ILE A 77 7.13 7.51 -13.03
N LEU A 78 7.97 8.48 -13.40
CA LEU A 78 9.40 8.45 -13.12
C LEU A 78 9.67 8.37 -11.61
N ARG A 79 8.94 9.16 -10.81
CA ARG A 79 9.04 9.13 -9.36
C ARG A 79 8.63 7.77 -8.77
N ALA A 80 7.55 7.16 -9.29
CA ALA A 80 7.14 5.83 -8.86
C ALA A 80 8.20 4.77 -9.23
N CYS A 81 8.80 4.86 -10.41
CA CYS A 81 9.84 3.94 -10.85
C CYS A 81 11.14 4.11 -10.05
N LEU A 82 11.53 5.34 -9.74
CA LEU A 82 12.67 5.61 -8.88
C LEU A 82 12.44 5.08 -7.46
N ALA A 83 11.21 5.22 -6.94
CA ALA A 83 10.83 4.67 -5.65
C ALA A 83 10.92 3.14 -5.64
N GLU A 84 10.35 2.46 -6.64
CA GLU A 84 10.47 1.00 -6.81
C GLU A 84 11.93 0.56 -6.92
N PHE A 85 12.72 1.25 -7.75
CA PHE A 85 14.14 0.94 -7.92
C PHE A 85 14.90 1.03 -6.60
N LEU A 86 14.78 2.17 -5.90
CA LEU A 86 15.51 2.41 -4.65
C LEU A 86 15.12 1.40 -3.57
N ALA A 87 13.82 1.13 -3.47
CA ALA A 87 13.25 0.24 -2.49
C ALA A 87 13.73 -1.20 -2.72
N ASP A 88 13.56 -1.75 -3.93
CA ASP A 88 14.00 -3.10 -4.28
C ASP A 88 15.52 -3.27 -4.24
N TYR A 89 16.27 -2.24 -4.66
CA TYR A 89 17.72 -2.24 -4.58
C TYR A 89 18.18 -2.36 -3.13
N ALA A 90 17.66 -1.49 -2.25
CA ALA A 90 18.07 -1.44 -0.86
C ALA A 90 17.67 -2.68 -0.07
N THR A 91 16.44 -3.20 -0.27
CA THR A 91 16.01 -4.44 0.39
C THR A 91 16.80 -5.64 -0.11
N THR A 92 16.96 -5.81 -1.42
CA THR A 92 17.75 -6.93 -1.97
C THR A 92 19.20 -6.87 -1.51
N PHE A 93 19.82 -5.69 -1.52
CA PHE A 93 21.18 -5.50 -1.03
C PHE A 93 21.30 -5.89 0.45
N LEU A 94 20.38 -5.40 1.29
CA LEU A 94 20.38 -5.68 2.72
C LEU A 94 20.20 -7.17 3.01
N SER A 95 19.24 -7.83 2.35
CA SER A 95 19.00 -9.26 2.53
C SER A 95 20.25 -10.06 2.15
N VAL A 96 20.83 -9.85 0.96
CA VAL A 96 22.01 -10.62 0.55
C VAL A 96 23.22 -10.33 1.44
N TYR A 97 23.39 -9.09 1.90
CA TYR A 97 24.47 -8.72 2.82
C TYR A 97 24.35 -9.40 4.17
N ILE A 98 23.16 -9.39 4.77
CA ILE A 98 22.92 -10.02 6.07
C ILE A 98 23.04 -11.54 5.95
N ASP A 99 22.55 -12.14 4.86
CA ASP A 99 22.71 -13.58 4.62
C ASP A 99 24.18 -14.01 4.61
N ASP A 100 25.04 -13.24 3.95
CA ASP A 100 26.49 -13.49 3.88
C ASP A 100 27.15 -13.35 5.26
N GLU A 101 26.90 -12.25 5.99
CA GLU A 101 27.43 -12.01 7.33
C GLU A 101 26.98 -13.07 8.35
N LEU A 102 25.70 -13.46 8.33
CA LEU A 102 25.18 -14.49 9.22
C LEU A 102 25.77 -15.87 8.91
N SER A 103 26.08 -16.14 7.64
CA SER A 103 26.72 -17.39 7.21
C SER A 103 28.16 -17.46 7.68
N ILE A 104 28.92 -16.36 7.57
CA ILE A 104 30.30 -16.27 8.04
C ILE A 104 30.38 -16.45 9.57
N ARG A 105 29.38 -15.97 10.30
CA ARG A 105 29.32 -16.09 11.77
C ARG A 105 28.80 -17.44 12.28
N HIS A 106 28.49 -18.37 11.37
CA HIS A 106 27.98 -19.71 11.70
C HIS A 106 26.77 -19.70 12.64
N ILE A 107 25.86 -18.74 12.46
CA ILE A 107 24.63 -18.64 13.26
C ILE A 107 23.75 -19.89 13.00
N PRO A 108 23.14 -20.50 14.03
CA PRO A 108 22.24 -21.62 13.87
C PRO A 108 21.14 -21.34 12.83
N TRP A 109 20.85 -22.34 12.00
CA TRP A 109 19.97 -22.21 10.83
C TRP A 109 18.60 -21.58 11.15
N LEU A 110 17.93 -22.02 12.22
CA LEU A 110 16.61 -21.47 12.59
C LEU A 110 16.70 -19.99 13.01
N GLN A 111 17.73 -19.62 13.78
CA GLN A 111 17.94 -18.23 14.19
C GLN A 111 18.26 -17.35 12.98
N LYS A 112 19.08 -17.86 12.05
CA LYS A 112 19.37 -17.20 10.78
C LYS A 112 18.08 -16.91 10.02
N ILE A 113 17.21 -17.92 9.83
CA ILE A 113 15.93 -17.74 9.13
C ILE A 113 15.04 -16.70 9.80
N SER A 114 14.90 -16.74 11.13
CA SER A 114 14.08 -15.77 11.87
C SER A 114 14.61 -14.34 11.71
N LEU A 115 15.93 -14.13 11.82
CA LEU A 115 16.55 -12.82 11.66
C LEU A 115 16.39 -12.29 10.23
N MET A 116 16.58 -13.14 9.23
CA MET A 116 16.37 -12.79 7.82
C MET A 116 14.92 -12.39 7.56
N ALA A 117 13.96 -13.19 8.01
CA ALA A 117 12.53 -12.92 7.81
C ALA A 117 12.06 -11.61 8.47
N ILE A 118 12.53 -11.33 9.69
CA ILE A 118 12.24 -10.08 10.39
C ILE A 118 12.89 -8.90 9.67
N THR A 119 14.13 -9.05 9.21
CA THR A 119 14.84 -7.96 8.53
C THR A 119 14.19 -7.61 7.19
N ASP A 120 13.79 -8.62 6.41
CA ASP A 120 13.05 -8.44 5.16
C ASP A 120 11.75 -7.67 5.42
N ALA A 121 11.00 -8.05 6.45
CA ALA A 121 9.74 -7.40 6.80
C ALA A 121 9.96 -5.96 7.30
N MET A 122 10.98 -5.72 8.13
CA MET A 122 11.34 -4.38 8.60
C MET A 122 11.71 -3.48 7.44
N ALA A 123 12.59 -3.94 6.54
CA ALA A 123 13.06 -3.15 5.41
C ALA A 123 11.91 -2.85 4.42
N ALA A 124 11.14 -3.87 4.04
CA ALA A 124 10.01 -3.69 3.13
C ALA A 124 8.95 -2.74 3.71
N THR A 125 8.55 -2.92 4.96
CA THR A 125 7.54 -2.04 5.58
C THR A 125 8.02 -0.62 5.79
N LEU A 126 9.31 -0.42 6.12
CA LEU A 126 9.91 0.91 6.23
C LEU A 126 9.83 1.67 4.90
N PHE A 127 10.22 1.04 3.81
CA PHE A 127 10.17 1.67 2.48
C PHE A 127 8.75 1.85 1.96
N ILE A 128 7.82 0.91 2.23
CA ILE A 128 6.40 1.07 1.91
C ILE A 128 5.84 2.28 2.66
N ALA A 129 6.16 2.43 3.95
CA ALA A 129 5.72 3.57 4.75
C ALA A 129 6.35 4.90 4.28
N ALA A 130 7.64 4.89 3.92
CA ALA A 130 8.37 6.09 3.52
C ALA A 130 7.98 6.58 2.11
N LEU A 131 7.86 5.66 1.14
CA LEU A 131 7.66 5.99 -0.27
C LEU A 131 6.19 5.91 -0.71
N LYS A 132 5.34 5.21 0.05
CA LYS A 132 3.87 5.06 -0.14
C LYS A 132 3.39 4.50 -1.48
N THR A 133 4.26 4.31 -2.46
CA THR A 133 3.89 3.92 -3.84
C THR A 133 4.62 2.67 -4.33
N VAL A 134 5.18 1.88 -3.41
CA VAL A 134 6.06 0.75 -3.75
C VAL A 134 5.31 -0.57 -3.60
N HIS A 135 5.41 -1.42 -4.61
CA HIS A 135 4.83 -2.75 -4.69
C HIS A 135 5.81 -3.85 -4.25
N PHE A 136 7.12 -3.64 -4.39
CA PHE A 136 8.21 -4.54 -3.93
C PHE A 136 8.34 -5.91 -4.60
N HIS A 137 7.26 -6.38 -5.22
CA HIS A 137 7.17 -7.75 -5.70
C HIS A 137 6.41 -7.79 -7.03
N PRO A 138 6.90 -8.55 -8.04
CA PRO A 138 6.21 -8.68 -9.32
C PRO A 138 4.80 -9.23 -9.16
N ALA A 139 4.59 -10.21 -8.28
CA ALA A 139 3.25 -10.74 -7.99
C ALA A 139 2.33 -9.71 -7.30
N VAL A 140 2.84 -8.81 -6.47
CA VAL A 140 2.03 -7.71 -5.90
C VAL A 140 1.68 -6.71 -7.01
N THR A 141 2.64 -6.37 -7.86
CA THR A 141 2.42 -5.51 -9.04
C THR A 141 1.37 -6.08 -9.99
N LEU A 142 1.40 -7.41 -10.22
CA LEU A 142 0.40 -8.13 -11.00
C LEU A 142 -0.97 -8.12 -10.30
N ALA A 143 -1.04 -8.29 -8.98
CA ALA A 143 -2.29 -8.14 -8.25
C ALA A 143 -2.90 -6.74 -8.44
N HIS A 144 -2.08 -5.69 -8.46
CA HIS A 144 -2.51 -4.33 -8.78
C HIS A 144 -3.01 -4.15 -10.22
N LEU A 145 -2.40 -4.86 -11.18
CA LEU A 145 -2.90 -4.94 -12.55
C LEU A 145 -4.29 -5.60 -12.60
N PHE A 146 -4.44 -6.78 -11.97
CA PHE A 146 -5.70 -7.51 -11.96
C PHE A 146 -6.79 -6.81 -11.17
N SER A 147 -6.43 -6.04 -10.14
CA SER A 147 -7.37 -5.19 -9.39
C SER A 147 -7.83 -3.95 -10.17
N LEU A 148 -7.32 -3.73 -11.39
CA LEU A 148 -7.58 -2.56 -12.26
C LEU A 148 -7.11 -1.24 -11.64
N THR A 149 -6.14 -1.29 -10.73
CA THR A 149 -5.56 -0.09 -10.11
C THR A 149 -4.43 0.51 -10.96
N THR A 150 -3.71 -0.33 -11.71
CA THR A 150 -2.55 0.05 -12.53
C THR A 150 -2.74 -0.33 -14.00
N SER A 151 -2.21 0.48 -14.93
CA SER A 151 -2.22 0.15 -16.37
C SER A 151 -1.24 -0.98 -16.70
N TRP A 152 -1.52 -1.77 -17.74
CA TRP A 152 -0.67 -2.90 -18.12
C TRP A 152 0.75 -2.47 -18.54
N PHE A 153 0.88 -1.34 -19.24
CA PHE A 153 2.18 -0.77 -19.61
C PHE A 153 3.00 -0.34 -18.39
N GLN A 154 2.36 0.30 -17.41
CA GLN A 154 3.02 0.70 -16.17
C GLN A 154 3.45 -0.52 -15.34
N CYS A 155 2.60 -1.55 -15.28
CA CYS A 155 2.94 -2.82 -14.62
C CYS A 155 4.19 -3.46 -15.22
N LEU A 156 4.26 -3.56 -16.56
CA LEU A 156 5.42 -4.10 -17.25
C LEU A 156 6.69 -3.31 -16.91
N PHE A 157 6.61 -1.98 -16.97
CA PHE A 157 7.76 -1.12 -16.70
C PHE A 157 8.24 -1.23 -15.24
N ILE A 158 7.31 -1.28 -14.28
CA ILE A 158 7.64 -1.51 -12.87
C ILE A 158 8.36 -2.86 -12.69
N ILE A 159 7.84 -3.96 -13.24
CA ILE A 159 8.49 -5.28 -13.13
C ILE A 159 9.90 -5.27 -13.71
N ILE A 160 10.12 -4.57 -14.84
CA ILE A 160 11.46 -4.42 -15.43
C ILE A 160 12.38 -3.66 -14.47
N ILE A 161 11.91 -2.55 -13.91
CA ILE A 161 12.69 -1.74 -12.96
C ILE A 161 13.03 -2.54 -11.69
N GLN A 162 12.08 -3.29 -11.15
CA GLN A 162 12.27 -4.19 -10.02
C GLN A 162 13.36 -5.24 -10.30
N LEU A 163 13.35 -5.84 -11.50
CA LEU A 163 14.40 -6.78 -11.92
C LEU A 163 15.77 -6.12 -12.08
N ILE A 164 15.83 -4.92 -12.65
CA ILE A 164 17.08 -4.16 -12.79
C ILE A 164 17.63 -3.81 -11.41
N ALA A 165 16.79 -3.37 -10.48
CA ALA A 165 17.17 -3.04 -9.11
C ALA A 165 17.77 -4.24 -8.37
N ALA A 166 17.08 -5.38 -8.38
CA ALA A 166 17.56 -6.62 -7.76
C ALA A 166 18.87 -7.13 -8.38
N THR A 167 19.00 -7.04 -9.71
CA THR A 167 20.23 -7.41 -10.44
C THR A 167 21.38 -6.48 -10.07
N THR A 168 21.13 -5.18 -9.99
CA THR A 168 22.14 -4.17 -9.63
C THR A 168 22.60 -4.33 -8.18
N ALA A 169 21.69 -4.67 -7.26
CA ALA A 169 22.03 -4.96 -5.86
C ALA A 169 22.96 -6.16 -5.73
N ASN A 170 22.62 -7.28 -6.39
CA ASN A 170 23.46 -8.48 -6.41
C ASN A 170 24.82 -8.26 -7.10
N LEU A 171 24.87 -7.40 -8.13
CA LEU A 171 26.14 -7.01 -8.74
C LEU A 171 26.99 -6.16 -7.79
N THR A 172 26.36 -5.21 -7.07
CA THR A 172 27.06 -4.30 -6.14
C THR A 172 27.69 -5.06 -4.98
N ILE A 173 27.06 -6.13 -4.50
CA ILE A 173 27.60 -6.92 -3.38
C ILE A 173 28.70 -7.91 -3.79
N THR A 174 28.77 -8.28 -5.06
CA THR A 174 29.77 -9.23 -5.60
C THR A 174 31.22 -8.89 -5.19
N PRO A 175 31.73 -7.64 -5.30
CA PRO A 175 33.08 -7.30 -4.87
C PRO A 175 33.29 -7.31 -3.34
N MET A 176 32.22 -7.30 -2.54
CA MET A 176 32.28 -7.33 -1.08
C MET A 176 32.32 -8.78 -0.54
N ARG A 177 31.91 -9.76 -1.34
CA ARG A 177 31.86 -11.18 -0.95
C ARG A 177 33.19 -11.88 -1.22
N ALA A 178 33.58 -12.77 -0.31
CA ALA A 178 34.77 -13.60 -0.47
C ALA A 178 34.67 -14.56 -1.68
N ASP A 179 33.47 -15.10 -1.93
CA ASP A 179 33.22 -16.13 -2.96
C ASP A 179 32.81 -15.52 -4.33
N GLY A 180 32.75 -14.19 -4.43
CA GLY A 180 32.31 -13.48 -5.64
C GLY A 180 30.79 -13.52 -5.84
N LEU A 181 30.31 -14.27 -6.85
CA LEU A 181 28.89 -14.24 -7.26
C LEU A 181 27.99 -14.98 -6.24
N PRO A 182 26.81 -14.42 -5.89
CA PRO A 182 25.88 -15.04 -4.93
C PRO A 182 25.52 -16.49 -5.29
N PRO A 183 25.46 -17.44 -4.32
CA PRO A 183 25.18 -18.86 -4.56
C PRO A 183 23.85 -19.08 -5.30
N TYR A 184 23.72 -20.20 -6.02
CA TYR A 184 22.46 -20.51 -6.71
C TYR A 184 21.34 -20.64 -5.69
N ILE A 185 20.16 -20.15 -6.04
CA ILE A 185 18.98 -20.34 -5.22
C ILE A 185 18.53 -21.79 -5.37
N THR A 186 18.57 -22.52 -4.27
CA THR A 186 18.22 -23.93 -4.19
C THR A 186 17.03 -24.16 -3.25
N VAL A 187 16.32 -25.26 -3.49
CA VAL A 187 15.29 -25.78 -2.60
C VAL A 187 15.97 -26.56 -1.48
N ASN A 188 15.58 -26.31 -0.23
CA ASN A 188 16.08 -27.04 0.93
C ASN A 188 15.43 -28.44 0.95
N SER A 189 16.09 -29.42 0.35
CA SER A 189 15.67 -30.82 0.43
C SER A 189 16.40 -31.54 1.56
N ASP A 190 15.64 -32.14 2.48
CA ASP A 190 16.20 -33.09 3.44
C ASP A 190 16.57 -34.39 2.71
N ILE A 191 17.60 -35.09 3.17
CA ILE A 191 18.12 -36.32 2.55
C ILE A 191 17.03 -37.40 2.45
N ASN A 192 16.06 -37.37 3.38
CA ASN A 192 14.94 -38.31 3.44
C ASN A 192 13.73 -37.88 2.61
N MET A 193 13.76 -36.72 1.94
CA MET A 193 12.62 -36.18 1.23
C MET A 193 12.84 -36.21 -0.28
N GLU A 194 11.90 -36.84 -0.99
CA GLU A 194 11.86 -36.81 -2.44
C GLU A 194 11.79 -35.36 -2.95
N TRP A 195 12.57 -35.05 -3.98
CA TRP A 195 12.69 -33.71 -4.57
C TRP A 195 11.32 -33.12 -4.97
N THR A 196 10.47 -33.95 -5.58
CA THR A 196 9.09 -33.58 -5.96
C THR A 196 8.28 -33.05 -4.77
N LYS A 197 8.41 -33.71 -3.61
CA LYS A 197 7.71 -33.32 -2.38
C LYS A 197 8.26 -32.02 -1.79
N ALA A 198 9.57 -31.80 -1.89
CA ALA A 198 10.21 -30.56 -1.47
C ALA A 198 9.70 -29.36 -2.29
N ILE A 199 9.58 -29.53 -3.62
CA ILE A 199 9.02 -28.51 -4.51
C ILE A 199 7.58 -28.18 -4.15
N TYR A 200 6.72 -29.19 -3.96
CA TYR A 200 5.33 -28.93 -3.59
C TYR A 200 5.20 -28.19 -2.26
N LYS A 201 6.02 -28.54 -1.26
CA LYS A 201 6.06 -27.80 0.01
C LYS A 201 6.46 -26.34 -0.17
N LEU A 202 7.50 -26.08 -0.96
CA LEU A 202 7.96 -24.73 -1.26
C LEU A 202 6.88 -23.93 -2.00
N MET A 203 6.33 -24.48 -3.08
CA MET A 203 5.30 -23.82 -3.89
C MET A 203 4.05 -23.48 -3.06
N PHE A 204 3.61 -24.41 -2.21
CA PHE A 204 2.47 -24.21 -1.32
C PHE A 204 2.77 -23.13 -0.28
N SER A 205 3.97 -23.17 0.32
CA SER A 205 4.43 -22.13 1.24
C SER A 205 4.46 -20.75 0.60
N GLN A 206 5.00 -20.64 -0.62
CA GLN A 206 5.07 -19.37 -1.36
C GLN A 206 3.69 -18.88 -1.77
N PHE A 207 2.79 -19.79 -2.16
CA PHE A 207 1.40 -19.48 -2.47
C PHE A 207 0.69 -18.85 -1.27
N PHE A 208 0.70 -19.51 -0.10
CA PHE A 208 0.04 -18.97 1.11
C PHE A 208 0.70 -17.68 1.58
N GLY A 209 2.04 -17.62 1.59
CA GLY A 209 2.78 -16.41 1.94
C GLY A 209 2.41 -15.23 1.07
N THR A 210 2.36 -15.43 -0.25
CA THR A 210 1.99 -14.37 -1.21
C THR A 210 0.53 -13.95 -1.07
N VAL A 211 -0.40 -14.90 -0.84
CA VAL A 211 -1.80 -14.56 -0.58
C VAL A 211 -1.91 -13.60 0.61
N LEU A 212 -1.26 -13.93 1.73
CA LEU A 212 -1.27 -13.11 2.94
C LEU A 212 -0.68 -11.72 2.69
N VAL A 213 0.49 -11.64 2.04
CA VAL A 213 1.16 -10.37 1.74
C VAL A 213 0.30 -9.51 0.81
N VAL A 214 -0.23 -10.06 -0.27
CA VAL A 214 -1.03 -9.30 -1.24
C VAL A 214 -2.34 -8.82 -0.62
N VAL A 215 -3.05 -9.66 0.15
CA VAL A 215 -4.28 -9.22 0.84
C VAL A 215 -3.96 -8.11 1.85
N ALA A 216 -2.93 -8.29 2.70
CA ALA A 216 -2.54 -7.27 3.67
C ALA A 216 -2.12 -5.96 2.98
N HIS A 217 -1.40 -6.05 1.86
CA HIS A 217 -0.97 -4.90 1.07
C HIS A 217 -2.15 -4.17 0.44
N LEU A 218 -3.06 -4.89 -0.21
CA LEU A 218 -4.25 -4.30 -0.84
C LEU A 218 -5.20 -3.67 0.20
N MET A 219 -5.38 -4.28 1.37
CA MET A 219 -6.18 -3.72 2.46
C MET A 219 -5.54 -2.48 3.08
N SER A 220 -4.20 -2.45 3.17
CA SER A 220 -3.47 -1.29 3.67
C SER A 220 -3.59 -0.07 2.74
N TYR A 221 -3.90 -0.28 1.46
CA TYR A 221 -4.05 0.77 0.45
C TYR A 221 -5.48 1.32 0.41
N SER A 222 -5.70 2.56 0.88
CA SER A 222 -6.96 3.27 0.62
C SER A 222 -6.91 3.99 -0.72
N THR A 223 -7.88 3.67 -1.59
CA THR A 223 -8.08 4.42 -2.84
C THR A 223 -8.93 5.66 -2.55
N SER A 224 -8.30 6.79 -2.25
CA SER A 224 -9.02 8.07 -2.19
C SER A 224 -9.43 8.52 -3.60
N ARG A 225 -10.71 8.36 -3.92
CA ARG A 225 -11.31 8.60 -5.25
C ARG A 225 -11.25 10.07 -5.74
N LYS A 226 -10.68 11.00 -4.96
CA LYS A 226 -10.69 12.45 -5.22
C LYS A 226 -9.46 12.97 -6.00
N SER A 227 -8.43 12.15 -6.20
CA SER A 227 -7.23 12.52 -6.97
C SER A 227 -7.24 11.83 -8.33
N THR A 228 -7.04 12.60 -9.40
CA THR A 228 -6.87 12.12 -10.79
C THR A 228 -5.65 11.22 -10.99
N VAL A 229 -4.81 11.08 -9.96
CA VAL A 229 -3.72 10.11 -9.88
C VAL A 229 -4.04 9.12 -8.75
N ARG A 230 -4.32 7.86 -9.11
CA ARG A 230 -4.51 6.74 -8.17
C ARG A 230 -3.17 6.36 -7.54
N ILE A 231 -2.68 7.20 -6.64
CA ILE A 231 -1.63 6.84 -5.70
C ILE A 231 -2.37 6.55 -4.41
N GLY A 232 -2.41 5.28 -4.00
CA GLY A 232 -3.08 4.92 -2.76
C GLY A 232 -2.37 5.50 -1.55
N HIS A 233 -3.15 5.81 -0.52
CA HIS A 233 -2.63 6.28 0.75
C HIS A 233 -2.68 5.09 1.72
N LEU A 234 -1.56 4.78 2.39
CA LEU A 234 -1.56 3.78 3.45
C LEU A 234 -2.44 4.30 4.60
N THR A 235 -3.55 3.64 4.92
CA THR A 235 -4.50 4.12 5.94
C THR A 235 -4.43 3.37 7.26
N GLU A 236 -3.70 2.25 7.30
CA GLU A 236 -3.71 1.34 8.45
C GLU A 236 -2.33 1.13 9.08
N ASN A 237 -2.35 0.55 10.28
CA ASN A 237 -1.16 0.12 11.01
C ASN A 237 -0.32 -0.84 10.15
N PRO A 238 0.98 -0.56 9.91
CA PRO A 238 1.84 -1.39 9.06
C PRO A 238 2.11 -2.79 9.65
N CYS A 239 1.62 -3.06 10.86
CA CYS A 239 1.79 -4.33 11.58
C CYS A 239 1.22 -5.54 10.82
N SER A 240 0.05 -5.41 10.18
CA SER A 240 -0.53 -6.52 9.40
C SER A 240 0.38 -6.92 8.24
N LEU A 241 0.88 -5.92 7.50
CA LEU A 241 1.81 -6.12 6.40
C LEU A 241 3.16 -6.67 6.89
N PHE A 242 3.67 -6.14 8.00
CA PHE A 242 4.88 -6.63 8.65
C PHE A 242 4.79 -8.12 9.00
N MET A 243 3.69 -8.52 9.67
CA MET A 243 3.48 -9.92 10.06
C MET A 243 3.31 -10.82 8.84
N ALA A 244 2.60 -10.36 7.81
CA ALA A 244 2.42 -11.11 6.57
C ALA A 244 3.76 -11.34 5.85
N ILE A 245 4.60 -10.30 5.71
CA ILE A 245 5.93 -10.42 5.08
C ILE A 245 6.85 -11.30 5.94
N THR A 246 6.84 -11.13 7.26
CA THR A 246 7.64 -11.95 8.17
C THR A 246 7.29 -13.43 8.02
N LEU A 247 6.00 -13.76 8.07
CA LEU A 247 5.53 -15.15 7.94
C LEU A 247 5.82 -15.71 6.53
N SER A 248 5.59 -14.93 5.47
CA SER A 248 5.88 -15.34 4.09
C SER A 248 7.37 -15.62 3.87
N SER A 249 8.23 -14.75 4.39
CA SER A 249 9.69 -14.90 4.32
C SER A 249 10.17 -16.11 5.11
N PHE A 250 9.66 -16.26 6.33
CA PHE A 250 9.98 -17.39 7.20
C PHE A 250 9.63 -18.72 6.56
N LEU A 251 8.40 -18.87 6.04
CA LEU A 251 7.97 -20.11 5.41
C LEU A 251 8.78 -20.41 4.14
N SER A 252 9.08 -19.39 3.32
CA SER A 252 9.87 -19.56 2.08
C SER A 252 11.32 -19.96 2.38
N LEU A 253 11.93 -19.38 3.42
CA LEU A 253 13.31 -19.67 3.85
C LEU A 253 13.45 -21.03 4.53
N LEU A 254 12.39 -21.56 5.14
CA LEU A 254 12.40 -22.94 5.64
C LEU A 254 12.56 -23.94 4.50
N GLN A 255 11.94 -23.67 3.35
CA GLN A 255 11.89 -24.60 2.22
C GLN A 255 12.88 -24.27 1.08
N SER A 256 13.51 -23.10 1.09
CA SER A 256 14.47 -22.67 0.06
C SER A 256 15.45 -21.64 0.59
N THR A 257 16.47 -21.34 -0.20
CA THR A 257 17.39 -20.20 0.04
C THR A 257 16.84 -18.88 -0.51
N SER A 258 15.66 -18.89 -1.14
CA SER A 258 14.97 -17.69 -1.62
C SER A 258 14.09 -17.10 -0.54
N HIS A 259 14.11 -15.78 -0.43
CA HIS A 259 13.08 -15.05 0.31
C HIS A 259 11.71 -15.18 -0.34
N TRP A 260 10.70 -14.55 0.27
CA TRP A 260 9.35 -14.44 -0.29
C TRP A 260 9.30 -13.79 -1.69
N ASN A 261 10.39 -13.15 -2.13
CA ASN A 261 10.47 -12.42 -3.38
C ASN A 261 11.10 -13.21 -4.53
N SER A 262 10.33 -13.47 -5.58
CA SER A 262 10.78 -14.16 -6.80
C SER A 262 11.91 -13.43 -7.54
N LEU A 263 12.08 -12.12 -7.33
CA LEU A 263 13.12 -11.31 -7.97
C LEU A 263 14.53 -11.76 -7.60
N GLN A 264 14.74 -12.22 -6.37
CA GLN A 264 16.06 -12.66 -5.92
C GLN A 264 16.52 -13.87 -6.74
N ALA A 265 15.65 -14.89 -6.87
CA ALA A 265 15.93 -16.06 -7.69
C ALA A 265 16.22 -15.67 -9.15
N THR A 266 15.39 -14.81 -9.77
CA THR A 266 15.60 -14.42 -11.16
C THR A 266 16.87 -13.60 -11.36
N SER A 267 17.18 -12.67 -10.46
CA SER A 267 18.36 -11.80 -10.58
C SER A 267 19.67 -12.58 -10.41
N VAL A 268 19.73 -13.54 -9.49
CA VAL A 268 20.89 -14.42 -9.33
C VAL A 268 21.08 -15.31 -10.57
N SER A 269 20.00 -15.92 -11.07
CA SER A 269 20.01 -16.72 -12.30
C SER A 269 20.45 -15.90 -13.51
N LEU A 270 19.97 -14.66 -13.63
CA LEU A 270 20.32 -13.73 -14.70
C LEU A 270 21.80 -13.35 -14.65
N LEU A 271 22.33 -12.97 -13.49
CA LEU A 271 23.75 -12.65 -13.31
C LEU A 271 24.64 -13.83 -13.64
N ARG A 272 24.27 -15.03 -13.19
CA ARG A 272 25.00 -16.27 -13.47
C ARG A 272 24.95 -16.64 -14.93
N SER A 273 23.88 -16.33 -15.66
CA SER A 273 23.79 -16.55 -17.11
C SER A 273 24.85 -15.78 -17.91
N PHE A 274 25.35 -14.66 -17.37
CA PHE A 274 26.46 -13.91 -17.98
C PHE A 274 27.84 -14.47 -17.61
N SER A 275 27.91 -15.42 -16.67
CA SER A 275 29.15 -16.09 -16.29
C SER A 275 29.43 -17.28 -17.22
N ARG A 276 30.69 -17.43 -17.65
CA ARG A 276 31.13 -18.51 -18.57
C ARG A 276 30.98 -19.94 -18.03
N ARG A 277 30.56 -20.09 -16.77
CA ARG A 277 30.36 -21.38 -16.07
C ARG A 277 28.88 -21.78 -15.95
N ALA A 278 27.96 -21.11 -16.63
CA ALA A 278 26.54 -21.38 -16.51
C ALA A 278 26.14 -22.70 -17.18
N THR A 279 25.84 -23.72 -16.39
CA THR A 279 25.02 -24.85 -16.81
C THR A 279 23.57 -24.54 -16.44
N GLU A 280 22.73 -24.35 -17.46
CA GLU A 280 21.27 -24.13 -17.37
C GLU A 280 20.77 -23.19 -16.24
N PRO A 281 21.05 -21.88 -16.31
CA PRO A 281 20.76 -20.94 -15.23
C PRO A 281 19.26 -20.77 -14.90
N PHE A 282 18.36 -21.22 -15.76
CA PHE A 282 16.91 -21.01 -15.62
C PHE A 282 16.10 -22.30 -15.40
N HIS A 283 16.75 -23.47 -15.28
CA HIS A 283 16.08 -24.79 -15.32
C HIS A 283 14.99 -24.99 -14.24
N GLU A 284 15.09 -24.28 -13.11
CA GLU A 284 14.18 -24.42 -11.97
C GLU A 284 13.50 -23.09 -11.58
N GLN A 285 13.66 -22.06 -12.42
CA GLN A 285 13.20 -20.71 -12.08
C GLN A 285 11.68 -20.63 -11.90
N TYR A 286 10.93 -21.47 -12.60
CA TYR A 286 9.46 -21.49 -12.56
C TYR A 286 8.92 -21.77 -11.15
N ILE A 287 9.66 -22.53 -10.32
CA ILE A 287 9.25 -22.94 -8.97
C ILE A 287 9.00 -21.70 -8.11
N PHE A 288 9.88 -20.70 -8.23
CA PHE A 288 9.82 -19.46 -7.45
C PHE A 288 8.78 -18.45 -7.96
N TRP A 289 8.20 -18.67 -9.14
CA TRP A 289 7.22 -17.76 -9.74
C TRP A 289 5.80 -18.29 -9.68
N LEU A 290 5.62 -19.61 -9.84
CA LEU A 290 4.30 -20.21 -9.98
C LEU A 290 3.46 -20.05 -8.72
N GLY A 291 4.02 -20.34 -7.54
CA GLY A 291 3.36 -20.16 -6.24
C GLY A 291 2.92 -18.70 -6.01
N PRO A 292 3.83 -17.72 -6.06
CA PRO A 292 3.50 -16.31 -5.88
C PRO A 292 2.51 -15.78 -6.92
N PHE A 293 2.64 -16.17 -8.19
CA PHE A 293 1.73 -15.76 -9.24
C PHE A 293 0.29 -16.23 -8.97
N ILE A 294 0.09 -17.53 -8.72
CA ILE A 294 -1.24 -18.08 -8.41
C ILE A 294 -1.78 -17.45 -7.12
N GLY A 295 -0.93 -17.26 -6.10
CA GLY A 295 -1.31 -16.63 -4.84
C GLY A 295 -1.79 -15.20 -5.01
N SER A 296 -1.12 -14.42 -5.86
CA SER A 296 -1.52 -13.04 -6.16
C SER A 296 -2.87 -12.94 -6.88
N LEU A 297 -3.17 -13.86 -7.80
CA LEU A 297 -4.45 -13.94 -8.49
C LEU A 297 -5.58 -14.25 -7.51
N LEU A 298 -5.37 -15.26 -6.65
CA LEU A 298 -6.34 -15.62 -5.63
C LEU A 298 -6.55 -14.47 -4.64
N ALA A 299 -5.49 -13.82 -4.17
CA ALA A 299 -5.59 -12.68 -3.28
C ALA A 299 -6.37 -11.51 -3.91
N CYS A 300 -6.14 -11.22 -5.19
CA CYS A 300 -6.91 -10.21 -5.91
C CYS A 300 -8.40 -10.59 -6.00
N PHE A 301 -8.70 -11.87 -6.24
CA PHE A 301 -10.07 -12.38 -6.27
C PHE A 301 -10.74 -12.27 -4.89
N LEU A 302 -10.06 -12.71 -3.83
CA LEU A 302 -10.53 -12.59 -2.45
C LEU A 302 -10.73 -11.13 -2.04
N PHE A 303 -9.80 -10.24 -2.37
CA PHE A 303 -9.92 -8.81 -2.11
C PHE A 303 -11.17 -8.23 -2.76
N ARG A 304 -11.50 -8.62 -4.00
CA ARG A 304 -12.72 -8.18 -4.68
C ARG A 304 -14.00 -8.76 -4.10
N LEU A 305 -13.98 -10.00 -3.64
CA LEU A 305 -15.13 -10.62 -2.97
C LEU A 305 -15.40 -10.01 -1.60
N LEU A 306 -14.33 -9.69 -0.86
CA LEU A 306 -14.41 -9.17 0.51
C LEU A 306 -14.60 -7.64 0.55
N SER A 307 -14.16 -6.93 -0.49
CA SER A 307 -14.39 -5.48 -0.59
C SER A 307 -15.89 -5.25 -0.83
N PRO A 308 -16.58 -4.52 0.05
CA PRO A 308 -17.98 -4.20 -0.17
C PRO A 308 -18.11 -3.44 -1.51
N PRO A 309 -19.13 -3.75 -2.33
CA PRO A 309 -19.40 -2.97 -3.53
C PRO A 309 -19.67 -1.53 -3.08
N ASN A 310 -18.73 -0.62 -3.38
CA ASN A 310 -18.92 0.81 -3.14
C ASN A 310 -20.27 1.21 -3.71
N ASP A 311 -21.14 1.71 -2.83
CA ASP A 311 -22.52 2.07 -3.08
C ASP A 311 -22.76 2.61 -4.49
N VAL A 312 -23.39 1.77 -5.32
CA VAL A 312 -24.27 2.21 -6.40
C VAL A 312 -25.58 2.80 -5.81
N ARG A 313 -25.68 2.96 -4.48
CA ARG A 313 -26.79 3.57 -3.75
C ARG A 313 -26.52 4.99 -3.24
N GLN A 314 -25.85 5.83 -4.04
CA GLN A 314 -25.95 7.29 -3.89
C GLN A 314 -26.46 7.99 -5.16
N SER A 315 -27.22 7.28 -5.99
CA SER A 315 -28.01 7.90 -7.07
C SER A 315 -29.44 7.35 -7.12
N SER A 316 -30.08 7.20 -5.97
CA SER A 316 -31.54 7.08 -5.91
C SER A 316 -32.06 7.57 -4.56
N ASN A 317 -32.09 8.88 -4.37
CA ASN A 317 -33.12 9.52 -3.56
C ASN A 317 -34.01 10.37 -4.49
N PRO A 318 -34.87 9.77 -5.34
CA PRO A 318 -36.08 10.42 -5.79
C PRO A 318 -37.18 10.13 -4.77
N GLY A 319 -37.71 11.18 -4.13
CA GLY A 319 -38.91 11.05 -3.31
C GLY A 319 -38.67 10.74 -1.84
N TYR A 320 -38.42 11.80 -1.07
CA TYR A 320 -39.03 11.91 0.25
C TYR A 320 -40.06 13.04 0.14
N CYS A 321 -41.20 12.71 -0.47
CA CYS A 321 -42.43 13.47 -0.30
C CYS A 321 -43.18 12.78 0.84
N ASP A 322 -43.10 13.35 2.04
CA ASP A 322 -44.18 13.19 3.03
C ASP A 322 -45.07 14.43 2.86
N ASP A 323 -46.07 14.30 1.99
CA ASP A 323 -47.30 15.09 2.07
C ASP A 323 -48.26 14.36 3.03
N ALA A 324 -49.16 15.15 3.63
CA ALA A 324 -50.27 14.79 4.52
C ALA A 324 -49.90 14.77 6.01
N SER A 325 -50.61 15.46 6.92
CA SER A 325 -51.95 16.04 6.82
C SER A 325 -52.27 16.77 8.14
N ASP A 326 -53.01 17.87 7.99
CA ASP A 326 -54.14 18.28 8.83
C ASP A 326 -53.96 18.66 10.31
N SER A 327 -54.26 19.94 10.57
CA SER A 327 -55.10 20.48 11.65
C SER A 327 -54.74 20.10 13.11
N ILE A 328 -54.49 21.03 14.02
CA ILE A 328 -55.31 22.18 14.45
C ILE A 328 -54.39 23.28 14.97
#